data_AF-A0A0L7LNI6-F1
#
_entry.id   AF-A0A0L7LNI6-F1
#
_cell.length_a   1.000
_cell.length_b   1.000
_cell.length_c   1.000
_cell.angle_alpha   90.00
_cell.angle_beta   90.00
_cell.angle_gamma   90.00
#
_symmetry.space_group_name_H-M   'P 1'
#
loop_
_entity.id
_entity.type
_entity.pdbx_description
1 polymer ?
#
loop_
_entity_poly.entity_id
_entity_poly.type
_entity_poly.pdbx_seq_one_letter_code
_entity_poly.pdbx_strand_id
1 'polypeptide(L)'
;EKNSFQNYNVSCILTLPPYQRQGYGRLLIDFSYLLTKVEGKVGSPETPLSDLGLISYRSYWKEALLKRLCSAPGPTLCIRDLSKDLAIASSDIVSTLQERGLMKYWKGKHIVLKKQVSQVQQSVL
;
A
#
# COMPACT_ATOMS: atom_id res chain seq x y z
N GLU A 1 0.92 5.61 18.43
CA GLU A 1 0.78 6.40 19.68
C GLU A 1 -0.62 6.99 19.80
N LYS A 2 -1.05 7.43 21.01
CA LYS A 2 -2.35 8.12 21.18
C LYS A 2 -2.44 9.44 20.41
N ASN A 3 -1.33 10.17 20.28
CA ASN A 3 -1.20 11.36 19.44
C ASN A 3 0.17 11.33 18.77
N SER A 4 0.22 10.90 17.50
CA SER A 4 1.45 10.97 16.71
C SER A 4 1.44 12.22 15.84
N PHE A 5 2.35 13.16 16.08
CA PHE A 5 2.54 14.36 15.25
C PHE A 5 2.96 14.04 13.81
N GLN A 6 3.59 12.87 13.59
CA GLN A 6 4.10 12.43 12.30
C GLN A 6 3.13 11.50 11.55
N ASN A 7 1.89 11.37 12.04
CA ASN A 7 0.87 10.45 11.50
C ASN A 7 1.34 8.99 11.36
N TYR A 8 2.17 8.51 12.28
CA TYR A 8 2.50 7.09 12.35
C TYR A 8 1.33 6.28 12.87
N ASN A 9 0.90 5.30 12.09
CA ASN A 9 -0.16 4.38 12.48
C ASN A 9 0.36 3.20 13.31
N VAL A 10 1.66 2.91 13.21
CA VAL A 10 2.34 1.83 13.92
C VAL A 10 3.66 2.36 14.43
N SER A 11 3.90 2.21 15.74
CA SER A 11 5.21 2.47 16.34
C SER A 11 6.09 1.22 16.28
N CYS A 12 5.61 0.10 16.82
CA CYS A 12 6.28 -1.19 16.72
C CYS A 12 5.28 -2.28 16.33
N ILE A 13 5.71 -3.20 15.46
CA ILE A 13 4.95 -4.39 15.08
C ILE A 13 5.85 -5.62 15.21
N LEU A 14 5.34 -6.65 15.88
CA LEU A 14 6.08 -7.88 16.11
C LEU A 14 5.16 -9.07 15.88
N THR A 15 5.66 -10.04 15.12
CA THR A 15 5.15 -11.41 15.15
C THR A 15 6.16 -12.25 15.90
N LEU A 16 5.70 -12.94 16.96
CA LEU A 16 6.56 -13.79 17.77
C LEU A 16 7.27 -14.83 16.89
N PRO A 17 8.55 -15.18 17.15
CA PRO A 17 9.34 -16.09 16.34
C PRO A 17 8.63 -17.38 15.88
N PRO A 18 7.90 -18.13 16.75
CA PRO A 18 7.24 -19.37 16.33
C PRO A 18 6.08 -19.16 15.34
N TYR A 19 5.55 -17.94 15.22
CA TYR A 19 4.42 -17.60 14.35
C TYR A 19 4.82 -16.78 13.11
N GLN A 20 6.12 -16.57 12.89
CA GLN A 20 6.59 -15.87 11.70
C GLN A 20 6.27 -16.65 10.42
N ARG A 21 6.08 -15.93 9.30
CA ARG A 21 5.77 -16.48 7.97
C ARG A 21 4.45 -17.26 7.85
N GLN A 22 3.59 -17.23 8.86
CA GLN A 22 2.25 -17.83 8.83
C GLN A 22 1.12 -16.84 8.45
N GLY A 23 1.48 -15.62 8.03
CA GLY A 23 0.52 -14.58 7.63
C GLY A 23 0.08 -13.62 8.74
N TYR A 24 0.41 -13.89 10.01
CA TYR A 24 0.04 -13.00 11.13
C TYR A 24 0.61 -11.58 11.00
N GLY A 25 1.85 -11.44 10.52
CA GLY A 25 2.42 -10.11 10.27
C GLY A 25 1.60 -9.31 9.26
N ARG A 26 1.09 -9.98 8.22
CA ARG A 26 0.22 -9.36 7.22
C ARG A 26 -1.12 -8.94 7.83
N LEU A 27 -1.71 -9.80 8.66
CA LEU A 27 -2.95 -9.51 9.38
C LEU A 27 -2.81 -8.28 10.29
N LEU A 28 -1.71 -8.18 11.03
CA LEU A 28 -1.44 -7.04 11.91
C LEU A 28 -1.25 -5.74 11.12
N ILE A 29 -0.55 -5.78 9.98
CA ILE A 29 -0.43 -4.62 9.08
C ILE A 29 -1.81 -4.22 8.55
N ASP A 30 -2.63 -5.18 8.12
CA ASP A 30 -3.97 -4.88 7.59
C ASP A 30 -4.87 -4.25 8.65
N PHE A 31 -4.82 -4.77 9.88
CA PHE A 31 -5.54 -4.20 11.01
C PHE A 31 -5.08 -2.76 11.32
N SER A 32 -3.78 -2.47 11.24
CA SER A 32 -3.27 -1.11 11.46
C SER A 32 -3.81 -0.10 10.43
N TYR A 33 -3.91 -0.49 9.16
CA TYR A 33 -4.49 0.35 8.11
C TYR A 33 -6.00 0.42 8.18
N LEU A 34 -6.68 -0.64 8.67
CA LEU A 34 -8.11 -0.60 8.95
C LEU A 34 -8.44 0.47 9.99
N LEU A 35 -7.69 0.53 11.10
CA LEU A 35 -7.84 1.59 12.10
C LEU A 35 -7.58 2.97 11.50
N THR A 36 -6.51 3.11 10.71
CA THR A 36 -6.18 4.37 10.03
C THR A 36 -7.32 4.86 9.13
N LYS A 37 -7.97 3.95 8.40
CA LYS A 37 -9.16 4.25 7.57
C LYS A 37 -10.36 4.67 8.40
N VAL A 38 -10.63 3.98 9.51
CA VAL A 38 -11.74 4.33 10.43
C VAL A 38 -11.53 5.72 11.03
N GLU A 39 -10.28 6.10 11.32
CA GLU A 39 -9.94 7.45 11.78
C GLU A 39 -9.99 8.52 10.67
N GLY A 40 -10.16 8.13 9.40
CA GLY A 40 -10.15 9.06 8.27
C GLY A 40 -8.79 9.70 8.01
N LYS A 41 -7.70 9.06 8.46
CA LYS A 41 -6.33 9.57 8.35
C LYS A 41 -5.56 8.83 7.27
N VAL A 42 -4.34 9.30 7.01
CA VAL A 42 -3.32 8.58 6.24
C VAL A 42 -2.17 8.25 7.17
N GLY A 43 -1.60 7.05 7.03
CA GLY A 43 -0.58 6.55 7.95
C GLY A 43 0.61 5.91 7.24
N SER A 44 1.73 5.91 7.95
CA SER A 44 2.97 5.22 7.60
C SER A 44 3.53 4.55 8.86
N PRO A 45 4.25 3.43 8.76
CA PRO A 45 4.96 2.89 9.91
C PRO A 45 6.09 3.82 10.37
N GLU A 46 6.37 3.82 11.67
CA GLU A 46 7.55 4.49 12.23
C GLU A 46 8.85 3.84 11.68
N THR A 47 9.85 4.67 11.42
CA THR A 47 11.15 4.26 10.88
C THR A 47 12.24 4.34 11.95
N PRO A 48 13.22 3.42 12.00
CA PRO A 48 13.53 2.39 11.01
C PRO A 48 12.72 1.09 11.19
N LEU A 49 12.33 0.48 10.06
CA LEU A 49 11.73 -0.86 10.03
C LEU A 49 12.82 -1.95 10.09
N SER A 50 12.48 -3.11 10.66
CA SER A 50 13.29 -4.33 10.50
C SER A 50 13.24 -4.85 9.07
N ASP A 51 14.24 -5.64 8.64
CA ASP A 51 14.27 -6.21 7.27
C ASP A 51 12.99 -6.97 6.92
N LEU A 52 12.52 -7.82 7.85
CA LEU A 52 11.28 -8.58 7.69
C LEU A 52 10.05 -7.64 7.66
N GLY A 53 10.05 -6.60 8.48
CA GLY A 53 9.03 -5.55 8.48
C GLY A 53 8.95 -4.85 7.12
N LEU A 54 10.09 -4.38 6.61
CA LEU A 54 10.17 -3.69 5.32
C LEU A 54 9.66 -4.55 4.16
N ILE A 55 10.05 -5.83 4.11
CA ILE A 55 9.55 -6.79 3.10
C ILE A 55 8.03 -6.95 3.22
N SER A 56 7.51 -7.08 4.45
CA SER A 56 6.08 -7.26 4.70
C SER A 56 5.26 -6.04 4.29
N TYR A 57 5.71 -4.83 4.64
CA TYR A 57 5.06 -3.57 4.25
C TYR A 57 5.10 -3.35 2.74
N ARG A 58 6.25 -3.55 2.08
CA ARG A 58 6.34 -3.46 0.61
C ARG A 58 5.41 -4.43 -0.10
N SER A 59 5.29 -5.66 0.41
CA SER A 59 4.35 -6.64 -0.12
C SER A 59 2.90 -6.21 0.10
N TYR A 60 2.57 -5.66 1.27
CA TYR A 60 1.23 -5.12 1.59
C TYR A 60 0.86 -3.97 0.65
N TRP A 61 1.69 -2.93 0.56
CA TRP A 61 1.44 -1.74 -0.25
C TRP A 61 1.28 -2.08 -1.72
N LYS A 62 2.13 -2.97 -2.25
CA LYS A 62 2.02 -3.45 -3.62
C LYS A 62 0.63 -4.04 -3.89
N GLU A 63 0.18 -4.95 -3.04
CA GLU A 63 -1.10 -5.63 -3.25
C GLU A 63 -2.27 -4.65 -3.15
N ALA A 64 -2.24 -3.76 -2.15
CA ALA A 64 -3.26 -2.73 -1.97
C ALA A 64 -3.34 -1.78 -3.19
N LEU A 65 -2.17 -1.32 -3.68
CA LEU A 65 -2.07 -0.47 -4.87
C LEU A 65 -2.57 -1.19 -6.12
N LEU A 66 -2.14 -2.43 -6.37
CA LEU A 66 -2.57 -3.19 -7.55
C LEU A 66 -4.07 -3.45 -7.54
N LYS A 67 -4.64 -3.84 -6.39
CA LYS A 67 -6.10 -4.02 -6.24
C LYS A 67 -6.84 -2.74 -6.60
N ARG A 68 -6.39 -1.59 -6.08
CA ARG A 68 -7.01 -0.31 -6.37
C ARG A 68 -6.83 0.14 -7.83
N LEU A 69 -5.64 -0.06 -8.40
CA LEU A 69 -5.34 0.23 -9.80
C LEU A 69 -6.22 -0.59 -10.75
N CYS A 70 -6.45 -1.88 -10.46
CA CYS A 70 -7.32 -2.74 -11.25
C CYS A 70 -8.78 -2.29 -11.19
N SER A 71 -9.28 -1.97 -9.99
CA SER A 71 -10.66 -1.53 -9.75
C SER A 71 -10.97 -0.13 -10.28
N ALA A 72 -9.96 0.72 -10.53
CA ALA A 72 -10.17 2.08 -11.00
C ALA A 72 -10.78 2.16 -12.42
N PRO A 73 -11.97 2.77 -12.59
CA PRO A 73 -12.52 3.10 -13.90
C PRO A 73 -11.88 4.40 -14.39
N GLY A 74 -10.91 4.31 -15.30
CA GLY A 74 -10.37 5.49 -15.98
C GLY A 74 -8.87 5.43 -16.28
N PRO A 75 -8.40 6.32 -17.18
CA PRO A 75 -7.00 6.36 -17.61
C PRO A 75 -6.09 7.17 -16.67
N THR A 76 -6.64 7.97 -15.76
CA THR A 76 -5.89 8.87 -14.88
C THR A 76 -6.21 8.59 -13.43
N LEU A 77 -5.17 8.51 -12.60
CA LEU A 77 -5.27 8.31 -11.15
C LEU A 77 -4.38 9.32 -10.44
N CYS A 78 -4.93 9.97 -9.43
CA CYS A 78 -4.21 10.91 -8.59
C CYS A 78 -3.61 10.18 -7.39
N ILE A 79 -2.34 10.45 -7.08
CA ILE A 79 -1.65 9.88 -5.90
C ILE A 79 -2.35 10.30 -4.61
N ARG A 80 -2.89 11.53 -4.56
CA ARG A 80 -3.63 12.05 -3.39
C ARG A 80 -4.89 11.23 -3.12
N ASP A 81 -5.62 10.85 -4.18
CA ASP A 81 -6.84 10.05 -4.05
C ASP A 81 -6.48 8.62 -3.64
N LEU A 82 -5.42 8.03 -4.22
CA LEU A 82 -4.90 6.73 -3.79
C LEU A 82 -4.48 6.72 -2.32
N SER A 83 -3.84 7.80 -1.86
CA SER A 83 -3.40 7.96 -0.47
C SER A 83 -4.58 7.97 0.49
N LYS A 84 -5.66 8.70 0.15
CA LYS A 84 -6.89 8.73 0.93
C LYS A 84 -7.63 7.39 0.90
N ASP A 85 -7.81 6.79 -0.27
CA ASP A 85 -8.54 5.53 -0.46
C ASP A 85 -7.87 4.36 0.29
N LEU A 86 -6.54 4.32 0.25
CA LEU A 86 -5.77 3.25 0.86
C LEU A 86 -5.37 3.54 2.31
N ALA A 87 -5.52 4.78 2.78
CA ALA A 87 -4.98 5.29 4.03
C ALA A 87 -3.45 5.14 4.17
N ILE A 88 -2.73 5.07 3.05
CA ILE A 88 -1.28 4.94 2.98
C ILE A 88 -0.70 6.32 2.66
N ALA A 89 0.41 6.69 3.31
CA ALA A 89 1.12 7.92 3.00
C ALA A 89 1.55 8.00 1.52
N SER A 90 1.48 9.20 0.94
CA SER A 90 1.81 9.41 -0.48
C SER A 90 3.27 9.04 -0.79
N SER A 91 4.20 9.23 0.17
CA SER A 91 5.60 8.82 0.06
C SER A 91 5.75 7.32 -0.17
N ASP A 92 5.01 6.50 0.57
CA ASP A 92 5.06 5.05 0.51
C ASP A 92 4.45 4.52 -0.80
N ILE A 93 3.42 5.21 -1.30
CA ILE A 93 2.84 4.93 -2.62
C ILE A 93 3.86 5.21 -3.72
N VAL A 94 4.50 6.38 -3.67
CA VAL A 94 5.50 6.80 -4.65
C VAL A 94 6.69 5.84 -4.65
N SER A 95 7.25 5.53 -3.48
CA SER A 95 8.37 4.60 -3.36
C SER A 95 8.00 3.21 -3.89
N THR A 96 6.82 2.69 -3.55
CA THR A 96 6.33 1.39 -4.04
C THR A 96 6.17 1.37 -5.56
N LEU A 97 5.64 2.44 -6.16
CA LEU A 97 5.47 2.54 -7.61
C LEU A 97 6.81 2.69 -8.35
N GLN A 98 7.77 3.43 -7.77
CA GLN A 98 9.14 3.57 -8.30
C GLN A 98 9.90 2.25 -8.26
N GLU A 99 9.89 1.54 -7.14
CA GLU A 99 10.55 0.23 -6.98
C GLU A 99 10.03 -0.82 -7.97
N ARG A 100 8.76 -0.71 -8.36
CA ARG A 100 8.12 -1.63 -9.32
C ARG A 100 8.25 -1.18 -10.78
N GLY A 101 8.83 -0.01 -11.06
CA GLY A 101 8.91 0.55 -12.41
C GLY A 101 7.53 0.88 -13.02
N LEU A 102 6.50 1.04 -12.17
CA LEU A 102 5.13 1.34 -12.59
C LEU A 102 4.86 2.85 -12.70
N MET A 103 5.83 3.69 -12.33
CA MET A 103 5.77 5.14 -12.44
C MET A 103 6.79 5.62 -13.47
N LYS A 104 6.35 6.44 -14.42
CA LYS A 104 7.22 7.16 -15.35
C LYS A 104 6.98 8.66 -15.24
N TYR A 105 8.03 9.45 -15.44
CA TYR A 105 7.90 10.89 -15.57
C TYR A 105 7.80 11.25 -17.06
N TRP A 106 6.76 11.99 -17.43
CA TRP A 106 6.52 12.40 -18.81
C TRP A 106 5.94 13.81 -18.86
N LYS A 107 6.60 14.73 -19.58
CA LYS A 107 6.16 16.12 -19.78
C LYS A 107 5.74 16.83 -18.49
N GLY A 108 6.56 16.75 -17.44
CA GLY A 108 6.25 17.41 -16.17
C GLY A 108 5.29 16.67 -15.25
N LYS A 109 4.72 15.54 -15.69
CA LYS A 109 3.70 14.77 -14.95
C LYS A 109 4.19 13.34 -14.66
N HIS A 110 3.82 12.82 -13.50
CA HIS A 110 4.01 11.41 -13.18
C HIS A 110 2.86 10.58 -13.75
N ILE A 111 3.16 9.64 -14.62
CA ILE A 111 2.23 8.70 -15.25
C ILE A 111 2.38 7.34 -14.58
N VAL A 112 1.27 6.77 -14.12
CA VAL A 112 1.21 5.39 -13.61
C VAL A 112 0.84 4.46 -14.76
N LEU A 113 1.67 3.44 -15.00
CA LEU A 113 1.45 2.44 -16.04
C LEU A 113 0.49 1.37 -15.52
N LYS A 114 -0.72 1.31 -16.08
CA LYS A 114 -1.66 0.20 -15.87
C LYS A 114 -1.50 -0.80 -17.01
N LYS A 115 -1.01 -2.01 -16.72
CA LYS A 115 -1.09 -3.13 -17.68
C LYS A 115 -2.55 -3.60 -17.69
N GLN A 116 -3.27 -3.34 -18.77
CA GLN A 116 -4.56 -3.97 -19.01
C GLN A 116 -4.30 -5.47 -19.20
N VAL A 117 -4.65 -6.27 -18.20
CA VAL A 117 -4.81 -7.71 -18.40
C VAL A 117 -6.20 -7.86 -18.99
N SER A 118 -6.28 -8.12 -20.28
CA SER A 118 -7.52 -8.52 -20.94
C SER A 118 -8.12 -9.65 -20.10
N GLN A 119 -9.27 -9.42 -19.49
CA GLN A 119 -10.08 -10.51 -18.98
C GLN A 119 -10.43 -11.35 -20.20
N VAL A 120 -9.69 -12.44 -20.42
CA VAL A 120 -10.18 -13.52 -21.27
C VAL A 120 -11.43 -13.99 -20.55
N GLN A 121 -12.59 -13.69 -21.14
CA GLN A 121 -13.88 -14.23 -20.74
C GLN A 121 -13.69 -15.71 -20.46
N GLN A 122 -13.81 -16.10 -19.19
CA GLN A 122 -13.97 -17.48 -18.80
C GLN A 122 -15.44 -17.82 -19.06
N SER A 123 -15.82 -17.87 -20.34
CA SER A 123 -16.99 -18.58 -20.83
C SER A 123 -16.63 -20.06 -20.81
N VAL A 124 -16.95 -20.74 -19.72
CA VAL A 124 -16.97 -22.21 -19.66
C VAL A 124 -18.24 -22.61 -18.93
N LEU A 125 -19.20 -23.05 -19.76
CA LEU A 125 -20.38 -23.90 -19.53
C LEU A 125 -21.34 -23.56 -18.39
#